data_AF-A0A357CEW6-F1
#
_entry.id   AF-A0A357CEW6-F1
#
_cell.length_a   1.000
_cell.length_b   1.000
_cell.length_c   1.000
_cell.angle_alpha   90.00
_cell.angle_beta   90.00
_cell.angle_gamma   90.00
#
_symmetry.space_group_name_H-M   'P 1'
#
loop_
_entity.id
_entity.type
_entity.pdbx_description
1 polymer ?
#
loop_
_entity_poly.entity_id
_entity_poly.type
_entity_poly.pdbx_seq_one_letter_code
_entity_poly.pdbx_strand_id
1 'polypeptide(L)' 'EEKDVSNEELKRVIRRKFTLGTGDGWLKADGETIYTAKDLRVGLFQADEAAPASV' A
#
# COMPACT_ATOMS: atom_id res chain seq x y z
N GLU A 1 15.86 0.37 18.38
CA GLU A 1 15.28 0.37 17.03
C GLU A 1 14.27 -0.77 16.96
N GLU A 2 13.03 -0.48 17.36
CA GLU A 2 11.93 -1.40 17.12
C GLU A 2 11.62 -1.29 15.62
N LYS A 3 12.03 -2.30 14.87
CA LYS A 3 11.75 -2.39 13.45
C LYS A 3 10.30 -2.84 13.34
N ASP A 4 9.36 -1.88 13.40
CA ASP A 4 7.95 -2.10 13.12
C ASP A 4 7.79 -2.51 11.65
N VAL A 5 8.00 -3.79 11.41
CA VAL A 5 7.91 -4.42 10.11
C VAL A 5 6.44 -4.43 9.68
N SER A 6 6.12 -3.52 8.76
CA SER A 6 4.95 -3.59 7.87
C SER A 6 5.12 -4.78 6.92
N ASN A 7 4.84 -5.99 7.39
CA ASN A 7 4.64 -7.13 6.50
C ASN A 7 3.21 -7.08 5.99
N GLU A 8 3.06 -6.45 4.84
CA GLU A 8 1.80 -6.29 4.11
C GLU A 8 1.44 -7.61 3.39
N GLU A 9 0.20 -8.08 3.55
CA GLU A 9 -0.28 -9.24 2.81
C GLU A 9 -0.84 -8.80 1.47
N LEU A 10 -0.08 -9.08 0.41
CA LEU A 10 -0.47 -8.79 -0.96
C LEU A 10 -1.49 -9.82 -1.45
N LYS A 11 -2.77 -9.45 -1.41
CA LYS A 11 -3.88 -10.30 -1.84
C LYS A 11 -3.91 -10.53 -3.36
N ARG A 12 -3.64 -9.49 -4.14
CA ARG A 12 -3.74 -9.57 -5.62
C ARG A 12 -2.90 -8.50 -6.31
N VAL A 13 -2.34 -8.87 -7.45
CA VAL A 13 -1.72 -7.93 -8.39
C VAL A 13 -2.36 -8.10 -9.76
N ILE A 14 -2.75 -6.99 -10.39
CA ILE A 14 -3.24 -6.93 -11.76
C ILE A 14 -2.22 -6.14 -12.58
N ARG A 15 -1.66 -6.78 -13.62
CA ARG A 15 -0.70 -6.16 -14.55
C ARG A 15 -1.25 -6.24 -15.97
N ARG A 16 -2.27 -5.43 -16.25
CA ARG A 16 -2.90 -5.36 -17.58
C ARG A 16 -2.61 -4.00 -18.22
N LYS A 17 -3.65 -3.17 -18.41
CA LYS A 17 -3.50 -1.81 -18.94
C LYS A 17 -2.78 -0.86 -17.98
N PHE A 18 -2.86 -1.15 -16.68
CA PHE A 18 -2.12 -0.47 -15.62
C PHE A 18 -1.82 -1.47 -14.52
N THR A 19 -0.89 -1.13 -13.63
CA THR A 19 -0.51 -1.97 -12.50
C THR A 19 -1.32 -1.57 -11.28
N LEU A 20 -2.12 -2.50 -10.75
CA LEU A 20 -2.90 -2.33 -9.53
C LEU A 20 -2.54 -3.45 -8.54
N GLY A 21 -2.04 -3.07 -7.37
CA GLY A 21 -1.87 -3.95 -6.23
C GLY A 21 -3.05 -3.80 -5.27
N THR A 22 -3.48 -4.90 -4.65
CA THR A 22 -4.40 -4.85 -3.51
C THR A 22 -3.90 -5.71 -2.37
N GLY A 23 -4.03 -5.23 -1.14
CA GLY A 23 -3.56 -5.95 0.05
C GLY A 23 -4.18 -5.44 1.34
N ASP A 24 -3.84 -6.14 2.42
CA ASP A 24 -4.18 -5.74 3.78
C ASP A 24 -2.90 -5.35 4.52
N GLY A 25 -3.03 -4.44 5.47
CA GLY A 25 -1.91 -3.99 6.30
C GLY A 25 -2.37 -3.64 7.70
N TRP A 26 -1.42 -3.59 8.62
CA TRP A 26 -1.66 -3.13 9.98
C TRP A 26 -0.44 -2.37 10.47
N LEU A 27 -0.67 -1.37 11.31
CA LEU A 27 0.37 -0.57 11.93
C LEU A 27 0.43 -0.88 13.40
N LYS A 28 1.64 -1.19 13.88
CA LYS A 28 1.92 -1.44 15.30
C LYS A 28 2.65 -0.24 15.89
N ALA A 29 2.36 0.05 17.14
CA ALA A 29 3.09 0.98 17.97
C ALA A 29 3.24 0.33 19.35
N ASP A 30 4.47 0.29 19.86
CA ASP A 30 4.79 -0.29 21.17
C ASP A 30 4.26 -1.73 21.35
N GLY A 31 4.34 -2.54 20.29
CA GLY A 31 3.86 -3.92 20.27
C GLY A 31 2.35 -4.11 20.11
N GLU A 32 1.55 -3.03 20.11
CA GLU A 32 0.10 -3.08 19.93
C GLU A 32 -0.30 -2.63 18.51
N THR A 33 -1.24 -3.34 17.87
CA THR A 33 -1.78 -2.93 16.57
C THR A 33 -2.75 -1.77 16.77
N ILE A 34 -2.36 -0.58 16.33
CA ILE A 34 -3.16 0.65 16.46
C ILE A 34 -3.99 0.96 15.21
N TYR A 35 -3.61 0.44 14.04
CA TYR A 35 -4.41 0.58 12.82
C TYR A 35 -4.46 -0.70 12.01
N THR A 36 -5.61 -0.94 11.39
CA THR A 36 -5.81 -2.01 10.42
C THR A 36 -6.42 -1.43 9.15
N ALA A 37 -5.85 -1.80 8.01
CA ALA A 37 -6.35 -1.43 6.70
C ALA A 37 -6.65 -2.71 5.91
N LYS A 38 -7.90 -2.81 5.43
CA LYS A 38 -8.36 -3.91 4.59
C LYS A 38 -8.61 -3.41 3.18
N ASP A 39 -8.28 -4.25 2.21
CA ASP A 39 -8.52 -4.03 0.79
C ASP A 39 -7.91 -2.72 0.27
N LEU A 40 -6.71 -2.38 0.75
CA LEU A 40 -5.89 -1.29 0.21
C LEU A 40 -5.72 -1.49 -1.29
N ARG A 41 -5.77 -0.40 -2.07
CA ARG A 41 -5.61 -0.43 -3.52
C ARG A 41 -4.53 0.57 -3.92
N VAL A 42 -3.47 0.09 -4.55
CA VAL A 42 -2.33 0.90 -4.98
C VAL A 42 -2.19 0.80 -6.48
N GLY A 43 -2.40 1.92 -7.17
CA GLY A 43 -2.16 2.04 -8.61
C GLY A 43 -0.77 2.58 -8.88
N LEU A 44 0.02 1.88 -9.68
CA LEU A 44 1.30 2.37 -10.18
C LEU A 44 1.10 2.98 -11.56
N PHE A 45 1.40 4.28 -11.67
CA PHE A 45 1.35 5.07 -12.89
C PHE A 45 2.76 5.55 -13.24
N GLN A 46 3.10 5.59 -14.53
CA GLN A 46 4.41 6.10 -14.97
C GLN A 46 4.40 7.63 -14.91
N ALA A 47 5.51 8.21 -14.46
CA ALA A 47 5.61 9.65 -14.17
C ALA A 47 5.42 10.54 -15.41
N ASP A 48 5.62 9.99 -16.63
CA ASP A 48 5.39 10.74 -17.88
C ASP A 48 3.89 10.98 -18.17
N GLU A 49 2.98 10.30 -17.46
CA GLU A 49 1.52 10.47 -17.57
C GLU A 49 0.87 10.62 -16.18
N ALA A 50 1.53 11.32 -15.26
CA ALA A 50 0.95 11.69 -13.97
C ALA A 50 1.12 13.20 -13.74
N ALA A 51 0.07 13.94 -14.06
CA ALA A 51 -0.06 15.37 -13.79
C ALA A 51 0.24 15.69 -12.30
N PRO A 52 0.74 16.90 -11.99
CA PRO A 52 1.40 17.20 -10.72
C PRO A 52 0.42 17.13 -9.55
N ALA A 53 0.76 16.36 -8.53
CA ALA A 53 0.04 16.34 -7.27
C ALA A 53 0.36 17.61 -6.47
N SER A 54 -0.47 18.64 -6.63
CA SER A 54 -0.54 19.79 -5.72
C SER A 54 -1.95 20.36 -5.69
N VAL A 55 -2.75 19.99 -4.69
CA VAL A 55 -3.79 20.82 -4.05
C VAL A 55 -3.73 20.52 -2.55
#